data_AF-A0A9Q1B8R3-F1
#
_entry.id   AF-A0A9Q1B8R3-F1
#
_cell.length_a   1.000
_cell.length_b   1.000
_cell.length_c   1.000
_cell.angle_alpha   90.00
_cell.angle_beta   90.00
_cell.angle_gamma   90.00
#
_symmetry.space_group_name_H-M   'P 1'
#
loop_
_entity.id
_entity.type
_entity.pdbx_description
1 polymer ?
#
loop_
_entity_poly.entity_id
_entity_poly.type
_entity_poly.pdbx_seq_one_letter_code
_entity_poly.pdbx_strand_id
1 'polypeptide(L)'
;MDNDDSLDESQGSTRTVKGKGIIWGNAETSALIKIWGEAEIKYALSSLKRNYEIFEMISTELNKTGFNRSTEECRTKMKSLRKLYKQAVTQNNTSGSGLSKFIWFDEMAQIFRTDTSIHPLRTTESKSAGDTDK
;
A
#
# COMPACT_ATOMS: atom_id res chain seq x y z
N MET A 1 -30.69 3.59 38.95
CA MET A 1 -29.52 4.14 38.24
C MET A 1 -29.67 3.72 36.80
N ASP A 2 -30.49 4.51 36.14
CA ASP A 2 -30.76 4.57 34.73
C ASP A 2 -29.46 4.82 33.97
N ASN A 3 -29.20 4.08 32.90
CA ASN A 3 -29.02 4.68 31.58
C ASN A 3 -29.15 3.62 30.49
N ASP A 4 -30.30 3.68 29.82
CA ASP A 4 -30.47 3.38 28.40
C ASP A 4 -29.47 4.23 27.59
N ASP A 5 -28.66 3.59 26.74
CA ASP A 5 -28.01 4.24 25.61
C ASP A 5 -28.10 3.27 24.43
N SER A 6 -29.23 3.40 23.72
CA SER A 6 -29.43 2.84 22.39
C SER A 6 -28.31 3.30 21.47
N LEU A 7 -27.45 2.38 21.04
CA LEU A 7 -26.65 2.58 19.84
C LEU A 7 -27.50 2.20 18.61
N ASP A 8 -28.11 3.25 18.07
CA ASP A 8 -28.83 3.31 16.80
C ASP A 8 -28.02 2.69 15.64
N GLU A 9 -28.67 1.74 14.97
CA GLU A 9 -28.30 1.20 13.67
C GLU A 9 -28.43 2.29 12.59
N SER A 10 -27.33 2.93 12.23
CA SER A 10 -27.24 3.57 10.92
C SER A 10 -26.72 2.58 9.89
N GLN A 11 -27.66 1.81 9.33
CA GLN A 11 -27.45 0.87 8.23
C GLN A 11 -26.90 1.57 6.97
N GLY A 12 -25.67 1.20 6.59
CA GLY A 12 -25.09 1.38 5.26
C GLY A 12 -24.68 0.03 4.69
N SER A 13 -25.67 -0.75 4.26
CA SER A 13 -25.57 -2.13 3.79
C SER A 13 -24.87 -2.27 2.44
N THR A 14 -23.77 -3.03 2.39
CA THR A 14 -23.58 -4.09 1.36
C THR A 14 -22.92 -5.33 1.96
N ARG A 15 -23.77 -6.27 2.40
CA ARG A 15 -23.59 -7.73 2.43
C ARG A 15 -22.15 -8.28 2.39
N THR A 16 -21.69 -8.70 3.56
CA THR A 16 -20.68 -9.76 3.72
C THR A 16 -21.24 -11.07 3.16
N VAL A 17 -20.88 -11.41 1.92
CA VAL A 17 -21.09 -12.76 1.39
C VAL A 17 -19.94 -13.63 1.90
N LYS A 18 -20.21 -14.36 2.98
CA LYS A 18 -19.35 -15.43 3.50
C LYS A 18 -19.16 -16.46 2.37
N GLY A 19 -18.02 -16.40 1.68
CA GLY A 19 -17.65 -17.39 0.65
C GLY A 19 -17.09 -16.87 -0.69
N LYS A 20 -16.90 -15.56 -0.90
CA LYS A 20 -16.19 -15.05 -2.10
C LYS A 20 -15.09 -14.10 -1.67
N GLY A 21 -13.86 -14.39 -2.09
CA GLY A 21 -12.68 -13.58 -1.76
C GLY A 21 -12.93 -12.10 -2.07
N ILE A 22 -12.45 -11.23 -1.20
CA ILE A 22 -12.63 -9.79 -1.32
C ILE A 22 -12.02 -9.30 -2.64
N ILE A 23 -12.87 -8.85 -3.57
CA ILE A 23 -12.45 -8.29 -4.86
C ILE A 23 -12.23 -6.80 -4.68
N TRP A 24 -11.05 -6.32 -5.06
CA TRP A 24 -10.69 -4.91 -5.04
C TRP A 24 -10.74 -4.35 -6.46
N GLY A 25 -11.49 -3.28 -6.65
CA GLY A 25 -11.57 -2.59 -7.94
C GLY A 25 -10.29 -1.80 -8.27
N ASN A 26 -10.14 -1.38 -9.54
CA ASN A 26 -9.00 -0.55 -9.94
C ASN A 26 -9.06 0.84 -9.29
N ALA A 27 -10.20 1.52 -9.41
CA ALA A 27 -10.42 2.84 -8.80
C ALA A 27 -10.25 2.79 -7.28
N GLU A 28 -10.78 1.75 -6.65
CA GLU A 28 -10.67 1.52 -5.21
C GLU A 28 -9.22 1.25 -4.78
N THR A 29 -8.49 0.41 -5.51
CA THR A 29 -7.07 0.15 -5.22
C THR A 29 -6.24 1.42 -5.40
N SER A 30 -6.50 2.21 -6.44
CA SER A 30 -5.83 3.49 -6.65
C SER A 30 -6.14 4.51 -5.54
N ALA A 31 -7.39 4.58 -5.06
CA ALA A 31 -7.75 5.42 -3.92
C ALA A 31 -7.00 5.02 -2.65
N LEU A 32 -6.93 3.72 -2.35
CA LEU A 32 -6.14 3.20 -1.22
C LEU A 32 -4.67 3.60 -1.32
N ILE A 33 -4.07 3.49 -2.52
CA ILE A 33 -2.66 3.80 -2.73
C ILE A 33 -2.41 5.30 -2.58
N LYS A 34 -3.33 6.14 -3.08
CA LYS A 34 -3.26 7.58 -2.92
C LYS A 34 -3.22 8.00 -1.45
N ILE A 35 -4.16 7.51 -0.63
CA ILE A 35 -4.21 7.78 0.81
C ILE A 35 -2.95 7.24 1.49
N TRP A 36 -2.51 6.03 1.11
CA TRP A 36 -1.27 5.46 1.65
C TRP A 36 -0.03 6.30 1.33
N GLY A 37 -0.02 6.98 0.19
CA GLY A 37 1.09 7.83 -0.23
C GLY A 37 1.18 9.17 0.48
N GLU A 38 0.17 9.55 1.28
CA GLU A 38 0.17 10.79 2.03
C GLU A 38 1.31 10.85 3.05
N ALA A 39 1.95 12.01 3.16
CA ALA A 39 3.13 12.19 3.99
C ALA A 39 2.86 11.87 5.47
N GLU A 40 1.69 12.26 5.97
CA GLU A 40 1.25 11.99 7.34
C GLU A 40 1.11 10.49 7.59
N ILE A 41 0.42 9.77 6.70
CA ILE A 41 0.25 8.31 6.78
C ILE A 41 1.60 7.60 6.74
N LYS A 42 2.50 7.98 5.83
CA LYS A 42 3.85 7.42 5.73
C LYS A 42 4.67 7.65 7.00
N TYR A 43 4.63 8.87 7.53
CA TYR A 43 5.33 9.22 8.76
C TYR A 43 4.78 8.45 9.97
N ALA A 44 3.46 8.38 10.10
CA ALA A 44 2.79 7.66 11.18
C ALA A 44 3.10 6.15 11.14
N LEU A 45 3.07 5.53 9.96
CA LEU A 45 3.45 4.12 9.76
C LEU A 45 4.90 3.83 10.14
N SER A 46 5.79 4.82 10.04
CA SER A 46 7.21 4.69 10.40
C SER A 46 7.49 4.93 11.88
N SER A 47 6.66 5.76 12.55
CA SER A 47 6.90 6.21 13.92
C SER A 47 6.18 5.38 14.98
N LEU A 48 5.07 4.72 14.63
CA LEU A 48 4.22 3.99 15.59
C LEU A 48 4.47 2.47 15.56
N LYS A 49 4.64 1.87 16.75
CA LYS A 49 4.70 0.40 16.89
C LYS A 49 3.34 -0.28 16.71
N ARG A 50 2.25 0.45 16.98
CA ARG A 50 0.86 -0.01 16.82
C ARG A 50 0.18 0.84 15.76
N ASN A 51 0.17 0.34 14.53
CA ASN A 51 -0.36 1.05 13.37
C ASN A 51 -1.88 0.92 13.18
N TYR A 52 -2.62 0.43 14.18
CA TYR A 52 -4.06 0.17 14.05
C TYR A 52 -4.84 1.44 13.72
N GLU A 53 -4.61 2.52 14.49
CA GLU A 53 -5.27 3.82 14.29
C GLU A 53 -5.01 4.40 12.90
N ILE A 54 -3.83 4.12 12.33
CA ILE A 54 -3.49 4.57 10.98
C ILE A 54 -4.28 3.78 9.93
N PHE A 55 -4.46 2.48 10.12
CA PHE A 55 -5.31 1.69 9.23
C PHE A 55 -6.79 2.09 9.35
N GLU A 56 -7.25 2.49 10.54
CA GLU A 56 -8.61 2.99 10.76
C GLU A 56 -8.83 4.35 10.08
N MET A 57 -7.84 5.23 10.13
CA MET A 57 -7.86 6.49 9.38
C MET A 57 -7.92 6.23 7.87
N ILE A 58 -7.09 5.32 7.34
CA ILE A 58 -7.12 4.93 5.92
C ILE A 58 -8.49 4.38 5.52
N SER A 59 -9.06 3.52 6.36
CA SER A 59 -10.40 2.95 6.18
C SER A 59 -11.47 4.04 6.12
N THR A 60 -11.37 5.03 7.00
CA THR A 60 -12.29 6.17 7.08
C THR A 60 -12.20 7.05 5.83
N GLU A 61 -10.99 7.38 5.38
CA GLU A 61 -10.80 8.16 4.15
C GLU A 61 -11.31 7.41 2.90
N LEU A 62 -11.11 6.09 2.83
CA LEU A 62 -11.70 5.27 1.77
C LEU A 62 -13.23 5.33 1.78
N ASN A 63 -13.84 5.22 2.96
CA ASN A 63 -15.29 5.31 3.10
C ASN A 63 -15.82 6.69 2.64
N LYS A 64 -15.11 7.78 2.93
CA LYS A 64 -15.46 9.14 2.46
C LYS A 64 -15.44 9.26 0.94
N THR A 65 -14.59 8.49 0.27
CA THR A 65 -14.53 8.44 -1.21
C THR A 65 -15.59 7.52 -1.83
N GLY A 66 -16.44 6.88 -1.01
CA GLY A 66 -17.49 5.97 -1.46
C GLY A 66 -17.09 4.50 -1.56
N PHE A 67 -15.91 4.13 -1.04
CA PHE A 67 -15.44 2.74 -0.99
C PHE A 67 -15.53 2.18 0.42
N ASN A 68 -16.58 1.41 0.71
CA ASN A 68 -16.80 0.80 2.01
C ASN A 68 -15.82 -0.34 2.28
N ARG A 69 -14.77 -0.07 3.05
CA ARG A 69 -13.75 -1.06 3.45
C ARG A 69 -13.51 -1.01 4.93
N SER A 70 -13.19 -2.17 5.52
CA SER A 70 -12.76 -2.26 6.91
C SER A 70 -11.25 -2.07 7.05
N THR A 71 -10.82 -1.69 8.27
CA THR A 71 -9.43 -1.57 8.68
C THR A 71 -8.59 -2.81 8.34
N GLU A 72 -9.15 -4.00 8.56
CA GLU A 72 -8.47 -5.28 8.33
C GLU A 72 -8.30 -5.59 6.83
N GLU A 73 -9.31 -5.25 6.03
CA GLU A 73 -9.27 -5.40 4.57
C GLU A 73 -8.20 -4.47 3.97
N CYS A 74 -8.18 -3.20 4.40
CA CYS A 74 -7.17 -2.23 4.00
C CYS A 74 -5.76 -2.73 4.30
N ARG A 75 -5.53 -3.18 5.54
CA ARG A 75 -4.24 -3.74 5.96
C ARG A 75 -3.81 -4.94 5.11
N THR A 76 -4.73 -5.87 4.84
CA THR A 76 -4.46 -7.08 4.04
C THR A 76 -4.12 -6.72 2.59
N LYS A 77 -4.85 -5.77 2.02
CA LYS A 77 -4.60 -5.27 0.66
C LYS A 77 -3.27 -4.55 0.56
N MET A 78 -2.95 -3.63 1.48
CA MET A 78 -1.66 -2.93 1.52
C MET A 78 -0.49 -3.91 1.63
N LYS A 79 -0.61 -4.95 2.47
CA LYS A 79 0.42 -6.01 2.58
C LYS A 79 0.61 -6.76 1.26
N SER A 80 -0.49 -7.11 0.60
CA SER A 80 -0.46 -7.78 -0.70
C SER A 80 0.16 -6.91 -1.78
N LEU A 81 -0.21 -5.63 -1.83
CA LEU A 81 0.32 -4.62 -2.73
C LEU A 81 1.84 -4.42 -2.55
N ARG A 82 2.32 -4.32 -1.30
CA ARG A 82 3.76 -4.24 -1.01
C ARG A 82 4.52 -5.47 -1.52
N LYS A 83 3.94 -6.66 -1.36
CA LYS A 83 4.52 -7.91 -1.85
C LYS A 83 4.60 -7.93 -3.38
N LEU A 84 3.52 -7.56 -4.06
CA LEU A 84 3.48 -7.48 -5.53
C LEU A 84 4.49 -6.46 -6.06
N TYR A 85 4.56 -5.29 -5.42
CA TYR A 85 5.53 -4.26 -5.77
C TYR A 85 6.97 -4.77 -5.61
N LYS A 86 7.31 -5.43 -4.49
CA LYS A 86 8.63 -6.03 -4.29
C LYS A 86 8.97 -7.06 -5.37
N GLN A 87 8.02 -7.92 -5.73
CA GLN A 87 8.20 -8.90 -6.81
C GLN A 87 8.45 -8.20 -8.15
N ALA A 88 7.70 -7.15 -8.46
CA ALA A 88 7.86 -6.36 -9.67
C ALA A 88 9.23 -5.68 -9.74
N VAL A 89 9.72 -5.13 -8.63
CA VAL A 89 11.06 -4.56 -8.52
C VAL A 89 12.15 -5.62 -8.75
N THR A 90 12.01 -6.81 -8.17
CA THR A 90 12.97 -7.91 -8.39
C THR A 90 12.98 -8.34 -9.85
N GLN A 91 11.81 -8.57 -10.46
CA GLN A 91 11.71 -8.98 -11.87
C GLN A 91 12.31 -7.96 -12.83
N ASN A 92 12.06 -6.67 -12.60
CA ASN A 92 12.63 -5.59 -13.40
C ASN A 92 14.16 -5.53 -13.29
N ASN A 93 14.76 -5.91 -12.15
CA ASN A 93 16.21 -5.94 -11.98
C ASN A 93 16.87 -7.21 -12.54
N THR A 94 16.19 -8.36 -12.52
CA THR A 94 16.79 -9.65 -12.92
C THR A 94 16.65 -9.96 -14.40
N SER A 95 15.54 -9.60 -15.03
CA SER A 95 15.14 -10.24 -16.29
C SER A 95 15.29 -9.36 -17.53
N GLY A 96 15.58 -8.06 -17.41
CA GLY A 96 15.62 -7.13 -18.56
C GLY A 96 14.29 -6.99 -19.33
N SER A 97 13.31 -7.85 -19.02
CA SER A 97 11.96 -7.85 -19.55
C SER A 97 11.18 -6.74 -18.86
N GLY A 98 11.30 -5.55 -19.45
CA GLY A 98 10.57 -4.37 -19.04
C GLY A 98 9.08 -4.60 -19.21
N LEU A 99 8.38 -4.60 -18.08
CA LEU A 99 6.95 -4.33 -17.84
C LEU A 99 6.41 -5.40 -16.90
N SER A 100 6.69 -5.24 -15.61
CA SER A 100 5.80 -5.81 -14.61
C SER A 100 4.36 -5.38 -14.94
N LYS A 101 3.44 -6.34 -15.09
CA LYS A 101 1.99 -6.12 -15.32
C LYS A 101 1.28 -5.43 -14.14
N PHE A 102 2.05 -4.97 -13.16
CA PHE A 102 1.56 -4.30 -11.98
C PHE A 102 1.28 -2.84 -12.32
N ILE A 103 0.02 -2.55 -12.64
CA ILE A 103 -0.42 -1.25 -13.14
C ILE A 103 -0.22 -0.10 -12.14
N TRP A 104 -0.08 -0.41 -10.85
CA TRP A 104 0.19 0.57 -9.78
C TRP A 104 1.67 0.70 -9.44
N PHE A 105 2.57 0.28 -10.34
CA PHE A 105 4.02 0.29 -10.08
C PHE A 105 4.54 1.70 -9.82
N ASP A 106 4.14 2.68 -10.63
CA ASP A 106 4.62 4.06 -10.50
C ASP A 106 4.15 4.69 -9.18
N GLU A 107 2.86 4.58 -8.86
CA GLU A 107 2.29 5.09 -7.63
C GLU A 107 2.97 4.45 -6.40
N MET A 108 3.19 3.13 -6.41
CA MET A 108 3.96 2.46 -5.36
C MET A 108 5.41 2.94 -5.29
N ALA A 109 6.05 3.18 -6.43
CA ALA A 109 7.43 3.65 -6.48
C ALA A 109 7.58 5.04 -5.87
N GLN A 110 6.56 5.90 -5.97
CA GLN A 110 6.55 7.19 -5.29
C GLN A 110 6.48 7.02 -3.76
N ILE A 111 5.68 6.07 -3.27
CA ILE A 111 5.56 5.78 -1.83
C ILE A 111 6.86 5.22 -1.27
N PHE A 112 7.47 4.26 -1.97
CA PHE A 112 8.62 3.48 -1.51
C PHE A 112 9.97 3.94 -2.07
N ARG A 113 10.04 5.11 -2.72
CA ARG A 113 11.26 5.58 -3.40
C ARG A 113 12.51 5.58 -2.52
N THR A 114 12.33 5.87 -1.24
CA THR A 114 13.39 5.95 -0.22
C THR A 114 13.48 4.70 0.65
N ASP A 115 12.61 3.69 0.44
CA ASP A 115 12.62 2.44 1.20
C ASP A 115 13.70 1.50 0.64
N THR A 116 14.87 1.54 1.27
CA THR A 116 16.02 0.69 0.97
C THR A 116 15.75 -0.80 1.18
N SER A 117 14.67 -1.16 1.87
CA SER A 117 14.27 -2.57 2.06
C SER A 117 13.53 -3.14 0.84
N ILE A 118 13.09 -2.29 -0.08
CA ILE A 118 12.41 -2.68 -1.33
C ILE A 118 13.30 -2.46 -2.55
N HIS A 119 14.08 -1.38 -2.55
CA HIS A 119 15.12 -1.13 -3.54
C HIS A 119 16.47 -1.43 -2.91
N PRO A 120 16.93 -2.71 -2.90
CA PRO A 120 18.33 -2.96 -2.57
C PRO A 120 19.14 -2.13 -3.56
N LEU A 121 20.01 -1.27 -3.02
CA LEU A 121 20.86 -0.36 -3.76
C LEU A 121 21.27 -1.03 -5.08
N ARG A 122 20.93 -0.43 -6.22
CA ARG A 122 21.78 -0.59 -7.39
C ARG A 122 23.10 0.01 -6.94
N THR A 123 23.99 -0.84 -6.44
CA THR A 123 25.42 -0.54 -6.44
C THR A 123 25.72 -0.33 -7.90
N THR A 124 25.60 0.91 -8.39
CA THR A 124 26.35 1.33 -9.55
C THR A 124 27.77 1.15 -9.09
N GLU A 125 28.30 -0.02 -9.40
CA GLU A 125 29.72 -0.29 -9.49
C GLU A 125 30.29 0.93 -10.20
N SER A 126 30.89 1.83 -9.44
CA SER A 126 31.80 2.83 -9.98
C SER A 126 32.97 2.01 -10.50
N LYS A 127 32.82 1.48 -11.71
CA LYS A 127 33.93 1.09 -12.56
C LYS A 127 34.71 2.39 -12.78
N SER A 128 35.65 2.66 -11.88
CA SER A 128 36.78 3.53 -12.20
C SER A 128 37.58 2.77 -13.24
N ALA A 129 37.19 2.96 -14.50
CA ALA A 129 38.08 2.78 -15.62
C ALA A 129 38.99 4.01 -15.63
N GLY A 130 40.29 3.76 -15.55
CA GLY A 130 41.37 4.74 -15.62
C GLY A 130 42.59 4.06 -14.99
N ASP A 131 43.70 3.83 -15.67
CA ASP A 131 44.11 4.25 -17.00
C ASP A 131 45.30 3.34 -17.36
N THR A 132 45.37 2.93 -18.62
CA THR A 132 46.53 2.21 -19.16
C THR A 132 47.46 3.25 -19.75
N ASP A 133 48.71 3.37 -19.31
CA ASP A 133 49.87 3.43 -20.23
C ASP A 133 51.23 3.46 -19.48
N LYS A 134 52.14 2.64 -20.02
CA LYS A 134 53.61 2.70 -20.02
C LYS A 134 54.44 2.09 -18.89
#